data_AF-A0A960G5Z0-F1
#
_entry.id   AF-A0A960G5Z0-F1
#
_cell.length_a   1.000
_cell.length_b   1.000
_cell.length_c   1.000
_cell.angle_alpha   90.00
_cell.angle_beta   90.00
_cell.angle_gamma   90.00
#
_symmetry.space_group_name_H-M   'P 1'
#
loop_
_entity.id
_entity.type
_entity.pdbx_description
1 polymer ?
#
loop_
_entity_poly.entity_id
_entity_poly.type
_entity_poly.pdbx_seq_one_letter_code
_entity_poly.pdbx_strand_id
1 'polypeptide(L)'
;MATSTATSRTREIEGRDSVGLYLDEIARNPLLDAATEVELSKTIEAGLLAEQLLAEGRWGRRKGGAPGGATKEELEWLAEEGRKAVDTFITANLRLVVSIARKYGRAQMPMLDLIQEGNTGLIRAVEKF
;
A
#
# COMPACT_ATOMS: atom_id res chain seq x y z
N MET A 1 -10.16 41.36 19.23
CA MET A 1 -9.45 40.06 19.31
C MET A 1 -10.45 38.98 19.75
N ALA A 2 -11.17 38.34 18.83
CA ALA A 2 -12.18 37.31 19.19
C ALA A 2 -12.48 36.33 18.02
N THR A 3 -11.50 36.02 17.17
CA THR A 3 -11.74 35.24 15.93
C THR A 3 -10.98 33.91 15.83
N SER A 4 -10.12 33.56 16.79
CA SER A 4 -9.30 32.34 16.70
C SER A 4 -10.00 31.07 17.22
N THR A 5 -10.99 31.20 18.11
CA THR A 5 -11.54 30.05 18.86
C THR A 5 -12.61 29.28 18.08
N ALA A 6 -13.33 29.94 17.18
CA ALA A 6 -14.38 29.31 16.36
C ALA A 6 -13.77 28.42 15.26
N THR A 7 -12.74 28.90 14.57
CA THR A 7 -12.03 28.15 13.51
C THR A 7 -11.35 26.88 14.05
N SER A 8 -10.84 26.91 15.28
CA SER A 8 -10.23 25.73 15.93
C SER A 8 -11.25 24.64 16.22
N ARG A 9 -12.44 24.99 16.74
CA ARG A 9 -13.51 24.01 17.01
C ARG A 9 -14.10 23.41 15.74
N THR A 10 -14.28 24.21 14.69
CA THR A 10 -14.78 23.69 13.40
C THR A 10 -13.80 22.70 12.78
N ARG A 11 -12.49 22.97 12.80
CA ARG A 11 -11.46 22.02 12.33
C ARG A 11 -11.41 20.74 13.17
N GLU A 12 -11.63 20.82 14.48
CA GLU A 12 -11.66 19.63 15.34
C GLU A 12 -12.88 18.73 15.06
N ILE A 13 -14.01 19.32 14.67
CA ILE A 13 -15.23 18.59 14.33
C ILE A 13 -15.11 17.95 12.94
N GLU A 14 -14.63 18.69 11.93
CA GLU A 14 -14.33 18.16 10.58
C GLU A 14 -13.20 17.11 10.61
N GLY A 15 -12.20 17.30 11.47
CA GLY A 15 -11.11 16.35 11.71
C GLY A 15 -11.59 15.04 12.37
N ARG A 16 -12.60 15.11 13.26
CA ARG A 16 -13.22 13.91 13.85
C ARG A 16 -14.03 13.10 12.83
N ASP A 17 -14.75 13.79 11.95
CA ASP A 17 -15.58 13.16 10.92
C ASP A 17 -14.71 12.50 9.83
N SER A 18 -13.66 13.20 9.37
CA SER A 18 -12.70 12.66 8.40
C SER A 18 -11.89 11.46 8.90
N VAL A 19 -11.48 11.45 10.17
CA VAL A 19 -10.84 10.26 10.79
C VAL A 19 -11.83 9.09 10.85
N GLY A 20 -13.10 9.35 11.20
CA GLY A 20 -14.14 8.32 11.24
C GLY A 20 -14.32 7.63 9.88
N LEU A 21 -14.48 8.42 8.82
CA LEU A 21 -14.63 7.91 7.45
C LEU A 21 -13.43 7.07 7.00
N TYR A 22 -12.21 7.51 7.30
CA TYR A 22 -11.00 6.76 6.99
C TYR A 22 -10.93 5.42 7.73
N LEU A 23 -11.28 5.41 9.03
CA LEU A 23 -11.31 4.19 9.84
C LEU A 23 -12.34 3.19 9.33
N ASP A 24 -13.52 3.67 8.90
CA ASP A 24 -14.57 2.82 8.33
C ASP A 24 -14.16 2.23 6.98
N GLU A 25 -13.41 2.98 6.17
CA GLU A 25 -12.88 2.51 4.89
C GLU A 25 -11.87 1.37 5.09
N ILE A 26 -10.87 1.57 5.96
CA ILE A 26 -9.83 0.54 6.19
C ILE A 26 -10.37 -0.67 6.96
N ALA A 27 -11.44 -0.52 7.74
CA ALA A 27 -12.05 -1.62 8.49
C ALA A 27 -12.77 -2.63 7.58
N ARG A 28 -13.18 -2.22 6.38
CA ARG A 28 -13.81 -3.10 5.37
C ARG A 28 -12.82 -4.08 4.76
N ASN A 29 -11.53 -3.80 4.85
CA ASN A 29 -10.50 -4.67 4.31
C ASN A 29 -10.07 -5.71 5.35
N PRO A 30 -10.17 -7.01 5.03
CA PRO A 30 -9.76 -8.08 5.93
C PRO A 30 -8.25 -8.01 6.18
N LEU A 31 -7.83 -8.42 7.38
CA LEU A 31 -6.41 -8.60 7.69
C LEU A 31 -5.89 -9.82 6.92
N LEU A 32 -4.67 -9.73 6.42
CA LEU A 32 -3.97 -10.88 5.84
C LEU A 32 -3.57 -11.83 6.96
N ASP A 33 -3.73 -13.13 6.72
CA ASP A 33 -2.99 -14.13 7.45
C ASP A 33 -1.57 -14.28 6.87
N ALA A 34 -0.69 -14.94 7.63
CA ALA A 34 0.71 -15.10 7.22
C ALA A 34 0.86 -15.89 5.91
N ALA A 35 -0.07 -16.78 5.58
CA ALA A 35 -0.01 -17.55 4.35
C ALA A 35 -0.33 -16.67 3.13
N THR A 36 -1.39 -15.86 3.23
CA THR A 36 -1.82 -14.91 2.19
C THR A 36 -0.77 -13.84 1.99
N GLU A 37 -0.13 -13.37 3.07
CA GLU A 37 0.99 -12.42 2.99
C GLU A 37 2.13 -12.98 2.13
N VAL A 38 2.54 -14.24 2.37
CA VAL A 38 3.58 -14.91 1.58
C VAL A 38 3.18 -15.09 0.10
N GLU A 39 1.93 -15.44 -0.18
CA GLU A 39 1.46 -15.59 -1.56
C GLU A 39 1.39 -14.26 -2.31
N LEU A 40 0.97 -13.18 -1.63
CA LEU A 40 1.02 -11.83 -2.19
C LEU A 40 2.46 -11.41 -2.49
N SER A 41 3.40 -11.62 -1.57
CA SER A 41 4.81 -11.30 -1.79
C SER A 41 5.39 -12.02 -3.00
N LYS A 42 5.12 -13.32 -3.17
CA LYS A 42 5.55 -14.07 -4.38
C LYS A 42 4.96 -13.50 -5.66
N THR A 43 3.69 -13.08 -5.62
CA THR A 43 3.00 -12.49 -6.77
C THR A 43 3.62 -11.14 -7.13
N ILE A 44 3.95 -10.32 -6.13
CA ILE A 44 4.64 -9.05 -6.29
C ILE A 44 6.02 -9.26 -6.93
N GLU A 45 6.84 -10.17 -6.38
CA GLU A 45 8.17 -10.50 -6.93
C GLU A 45 8.09 -10.99 -8.39
N ALA A 46 7.14 -11.87 -8.68
CA ALA A 46 6.93 -12.37 -10.03
C ALA A 46 6.53 -11.26 -11.01
N GLY A 47 5.65 -10.35 -10.58
CA GLY A 47 5.24 -9.19 -11.39
C GLY A 47 6.39 -8.21 -11.66
N LEU A 48 7.20 -7.90 -10.64
CA LEU A 48 8.39 -7.05 -10.79
C LEU A 48 9.40 -7.65 -11.77
N LEU A 49 9.68 -8.95 -11.64
CA LEU A 49 10.53 -9.65 -12.60
C LEU A 49 9.95 -9.60 -14.02
N ALA A 50 8.63 -9.75 -14.16
CA ALA A 50 7.96 -9.68 -15.45
C ALA A 50 8.07 -8.28 -16.08
N GLU A 51 7.89 -7.21 -15.29
CA GLU A 51 8.10 -5.82 -15.72
C GLU A 51 9.55 -5.59 -16.18
N GLN A 52 10.53 -6.09 -15.42
CA GLN A 52 11.94 -5.98 -15.81
C GLN A 52 12.22 -6.71 -17.13
N LEU A 53 11.72 -7.94 -17.29
CA LEU A 53 11.90 -8.72 -18.51
C LEU A 53 11.25 -8.03 -19.72
N LEU A 54 10.06 -7.45 -19.56
CA LEU A 54 9.40 -6.66 -20.60
C LEU A 54 10.23 -5.42 -20.97
N ALA A 55 10.75 -4.69 -19.98
CA ALA A 55 11.59 -3.51 -20.21
C ALA A 55 12.91 -3.84 -20.94
N GLU A 56 13.52 -4.98 -20.63
CA GLU A 56 14.74 -5.47 -21.28
C GLU A 56 14.49 -6.11 -22.66
N GLY A 57 13.22 -6.20 -23.10
CA GLY A 57 12.89 -6.85 -24.36
C GLY A 57 12.86 -8.38 -24.30
N ARG A 58 12.97 -9.00 -23.12
CA ARG A 58 13.32 -10.42 -22.93
C ARG A 58 12.08 -11.30 -22.74
N TRP A 59 11.48 -11.72 -23.85
CA TRP A 59 10.38 -12.70 -23.89
C TRP A 59 10.62 -13.79 -24.95
N GLY A 60 9.84 -14.87 -24.86
CA GLY A 60 9.84 -16.02 -25.77
C GLY A 60 11.07 -16.92 -25.66
N ARG A 61 11.09 -17.99 -26.47
CA ARG A 61 12.15 -19.03 -26.47
C ARG A 61 13.43 -18.65 -27.22
N ARG A 62 13.79 -17.37 -27.28
CA ARG A 62 15.02 -16.90 -27.94
C ARG A 62 16.20 -16.93 -26.99
N LYS A 63 17.43 -16.96 -27.51
CA LYS A 63 18.65 -16.79 -26.68
C LYS A 63 18.57 -15.44 -25.95
N GLY A 64 18.60 -15.47 -24.62
CA GLY A 64 18.40 -14.29 -23.76
C GLY A 64 16.93 -13.90 -23.51
N GLY A 65 15.96 -14.69 -23.96
CA GLY A 65 14.53 -14.50 -23.68
C GLY A 65 14.13 -14.81 -22.24
N ALA A 66 12.83 -14.81 -21.97
CA ALA A 66 12.28 -15.05 -20.64
C ALA A 66 12.58 -16.47 -20.14
N PRO A 67 12.76 -16.66 -18.81
CA PRO A 67 12.75 -17.99 -18.20
C PRO A 67 11.50 -18.78 -18.62
N GLY A 68 11.66 -20.08 -18.88
CA GLY A 68 10.56 -20.94 -19.36
C GLY A 68 10.06 -20.62 -20.78
N GLY A 69 10.56 -19.55 -21.42
CA GLY A 69 10.09 -19.09 -22.72
C GLY A 69 8.76 -18.34 -22.67
N ALA A 70 8.44 -17.71 -21.53
CA ALA A 70 7.19 -16.97 -21.33
C ALA A 70 6.95 -15.94 -22.45
N THR A 71 5.72 -15.85 -22.94
CA THR A 71 5.33 -14.91 -23.98
C THR A 71 5.25 -13.49 -23.45
N LYS A 72 5.15 -12.51 -24.35
CA LYS A 72 5.02 -11.11 -23.94
C LYS A 72 3.71 -10.91 -23.16
N GLU A 73 2.63 -11.54 -23.62
CA GLU A 73 1.29 -11.46 -23.04
C GLU A 73 1.25 -12.10 -21.64
N GLU A 74 1.95 -13.22 -21.43
CA GLU A 74 2.06 -13.87 -20.12
C GLU A 74 2.81 -12.96 -19.12
N LEU A 75 3.88 -12.31 -19.55
CA LEU A 75 4.61 -11.36 -18.71
C LEU A 75 3.78 -10.10 -18.41
N GLU A 76 3.03 -9.58 -19.38
CA GLU A 76 2.13 -8.44 -19.17
C GLU A 76 1.04 -8.77 -18.14
N TRP A 77 0.50 -9.99 -18.19
CA TRP A 77 -0.45 -10.47 -17.20
C TRP A 77 0.18 -10.58 -15.81
N LEU A 78 1.37 -11.18 -15.69
CA LEU A 78 2.09 -11.28 -14.42
C LEU A 78 2.42 -9.91 -13.83
N ALA A 79 2.85 -8.95 -14.65
CA ALA A 79 3.11 -7.58 -14.24
C ALA A 79 1.84 -6.92 -13.68
N GLU A 80 0.70 -7.10 -14.34
CA GLU A 80 -0.59 -6.57 -13.87
C GLU A 80 -1.03 -7.21 -12.56
N GLU A 81 -0.89 -8.52 -12.41
CA GLU A 81 -1.22 -9.21 -11.16
C GLU A 81 -0.30 -8.79 -10.01
N GLY A 82 0.99 -8.56 -10.29
CA GLY A 82 1.93 -8.01 -9.32
C GLY A 82 1.50 -6.63 -8.81
N ARG A 83 1.06 -5.73 -9.70
CA ARG A 83 0.55 -4.40 -9.31
C ARG A 83 -0.69 -4.49 -8.41
N LYS A 84 -1.65 -5.35 -8.76
CA LYS A 84 -2.84 -5.58 -7.91
C LYS A 84 -2.48 -6.22 -6.56
N ALA A 85 -1.47 -7.09 -6.54
CA ALA A 85 -0.98 -7.68 -5.31
C ALA A 85 -0.34 -6.63 -4.39
N VAL A 86 0.42 -5.68 -4.93
CA VAL A 86 0.94 -4.51 -4.18
C VAL A 86 -0.19 -3.72 -3.55
N ASP A 87 -1.22 -3.36 -4.33
CA ASP A 87 -2.37 -2.60 -3.82
C ASP A 87 -3.07 -3.37 -2.69
N THR A 88 -3.29 -4.67 -2.87
CA THR A 88 -3.91 -5.54 -1.85
C THR A 88 -3.05 -5.62 -0.58
N PHE A 89 -1.74 -5.78 -0.74
CA PHE A 89 -0.78 -5.86 0.36
C PHE A 89 -0.75 -4.56 1.17
N ILE A 90 -0.67 -3.40 0.51
CA ILE A 90 -0.71 -2.09 1.17
C ILE A 90 -2.04 -1.93 1.91
N THR A 91 -3.15 -2.17 1.23
CA THR A 91 -4.50 -1.93 1.75
C THR A 91 -4.78 -2.76 3.00
N ALA A 92 -4.36 -4.02 3.03
CA ALA A 92 -4.51 -4.86 4.21
C ALA A 92 -3.66 -4.42 5.40
N ASN A 93 -2.53 -3.76 5.14
CA ASN A 93 -1.60 -3.26 6.15
C ASN A 93 -1.93 -1.83 6.64
N LEU A 94 -2.91 -1.14 6.05
CA LEU A 94 -3.36 0.18 6.55
C LEU A 94 -3.87 0.13 8.00
N ARG A 95 -4.47 -1.00 8.40
CA ARG A 95 -4.90 -1.22 9.79
C ARG A 95 -3.72 -1.29 10.77
N LEU A 96 -2.59 -1.85 10.35
CA LEU A 96 -1.37 -1.87 11.14
C LEU A 96 -0.87 -0.45 11.38
N VAL A 97 -0.84 0.39 10.33
CA VAL A 97 -0.45 1.81 10.42
C VAL A 97 -1.28 2.54 11.48
N VAL A 98 -2.61 2.41 11.44
CA VAL A 98 -3.49 3.02 12.44
C VAL A 98 -3.24 2.47 13.85
N SER A 99 -3.03 1.16 13.99
CA SER A 99 -2.74 0.54 15.30
C SER A 99 -1.44 1.06 15.91
N ILE A 100 -0.43 1.35 15.07
CA ILE A 100 0.85 1.94 15.47
C ILE A 100 0.65 3.42 15.79
N ALA A 101 -0.01 4.20 14.93
CA ALA A 101 -0.28 5.63 15.13
C ALA A 101 -1.02 5.90 16.45
N ARG A 102 -1.98 5.03 16.84
CA ARG A 102 -2.67 5.11 18.13
C ARG A 102 -1.73 5.04 19.35
N LYS A 103 -0.61 4.32 19.26
CA LYS A 103 0.40 4.27 20.34
C LYS A 103 1.15 5.59 20.49
N TYR A 104 1.21 6.40 19.43
CA TYR A 104 1.86 7.71 19.40
C TYR A 104 0.90 8.88 19.69
N GLY A 105 -0.33 8.62 20.14
CA GLY A 105 -1.35 9.65 20.36
C GLY A 105 -1.05 10.74 21.42
N ARG A 106 0.10 10.68 22.12
CA ARG A 106 0.60 11.76 22.99
C ARG A 106 1.65 12.66 22.30
N ALA A 107 1.93 12.43 21.03
CA ALA A 107 2.84 13.27 20.25
C ALA A 107 2.20 14.65 19.96
N GLN A 108 3.04 15.65 19.67
CA GLN A 108 2.61 17.01 19.29
C GLN A 108 1.97 17.08 17.88
N MET A 109 1.75 15.92 17.25
CA MET A 109 1.31 15.78 15.87
C MET A 109 -0.12 15.21 15.81
N PRO A 110 -1.02 15.77 14.99
CA PRO A 110 -2.36 15.23 14.77
C PRO A 110 -2.36 13.76 14.31
N MET A 111 -3.41 13.01 14.68
CA MET A 111 -3.54 11.59 14.34
C MET A 111 -3.50 11.33 12.83
N LEU A 112 -4.13 12.19 12.02
CA LEU A 112 -4.12 12.05 10.57
C LEU A 112 -2.70 12.17 10.02
N ASP A 113 -1.90 13.10 10.52
CA ASP A 113 -0.53 13.29 10.06
C ASP A 113 0.34 12.07 10.39
N LEU A 114 0.18 11.50 11.60
CA LEU A 114 0.86 10.25 11.99
C LEU A 114 0.46 9.06 11.09
N ILE A 115 -0.82 8.97 10.73
CA ILE A 115 -1.32 7.94 9.80
C ILE A 115 -0.71 8.14 8.42
N GLN A 116 -0.66 9.38 7.92
CA GLN A 116 -0.10 9.68 6.60
C GLN A 116 1.40 9.39 6.53
N GLU A 117 2.17 9.74 7.57
CA GLU A 117 3.58 9.36 7.66
C GLU A 117 3.76 7.85 7.68
N GLY A 118 2.93 7.13 8.46
CA GLY A 118 2.96 5.67 8.51
C GLY A 118 2.61 5.02 7.18
N ASN A 119 1.61 5.53 6.46
CA ASN A 119 1.22 5.06 5.12
C ASN A 119 2.36 5.28 4.11
N THR A 120 3.01 6.45 4.18
CA THR A 120 4.18 6.75 3.33
C THR A 120 5.34 5.79 3.64
N GLY A 121 5.56 5.49 4.93
CA GLY A 121 6.56 4.52 5.36
C GLY A 121 6.24 3.10 4.87
N LEU A 122 4.98 2.69 4.93
CA LEU A 122 4.49 1.40 4.44
C LEU A 122 4.73 1.26 2.94
N ILE A 123 4.29 2.23 2.14
CA ILE A 123 4.48 2.21 0.68
C ILE A 123 5.96 2.08 0.32
N ARG A 124 6.83 2.89 0.94
CA ARG A 124 8.29 2.81 0.72
C ARG A 124 8.90 1.50 1.17
N ALA A 125 8.34 0.84 2.19
CA ALA A 125 8.80 -0.45 2.64
C ALA A 125 8.43 -1.52 1.61
N VAL A 126 7.22 -1.47 1.05
CA VAL A 126 6.75 -2.38 -0.01
C VAL A 126 7.54 -2.20 -1.30
N GLU A 127 7.91 -0.98 -1.68
CA GLU A 127 8.77 -0.71 -2.86
C GLU A 127 10.20 -1.27 -2.72
N LYS A 128 10.65 -1.52 -1.49
CA LYS A 128 12.01 -2.00 -1.19
C LYS A 128 12.08 -3.49 -0.84
N PHE A 129 10.93 -4.09 -0.59
CA PHE A 129 10.81 -5.52 -0.29
C PHE A 129 10.86 -6.30 -1.60
#